data_AF-A0A0S7C1C1-F1
#
_entry.id   AF-A0A0S7C1C1-F1
#
_cell.length_a   1.000
_cell.length_b   1.000
_cell.length_c   1.000
_cell.angle_alpha   90.00
_cell.angle_beta   90.00
_cell.angle_gamma   90.00
#
_symmetry.space_group_name_H-M   'P 1'
#
loop_
_entity.id
_entity.type
_entity.pdbx_description
1 polymer ?
#
loop_
_entity_poly.entity_id
_entity_poly.type
_entity_poly.pdbx_seq_one_letter_code
_entity_poly.pdbx_strand_id
1 'polypeptide(L)'
;MKEQFIRSMKIMLTGIILISAGTLHAQLPAYTAFLKNDLMTANDTYEFDLYLTRTGTIPLELANFQAAILVDPAFVNGGTITPAIIGGGSELNTLQQPASIGFSASESCIKIAPEIPPRTLFPETQTSSTDGTIISTEGTRVCRIRLSNTVPFGNTQINPIWNFTIQPYRTAVTAYTGPEDQRINTFITLAESHSKTLNLTLLTEGLYNPTTGLLNKTQDVDDDYNSWDNFPGLVADTLSILLAQTSSPWNILWAVHGVSLNQTGHCRIPVPGNMNGTYYIVAKHRNSVETWSKAGGESFASGITSFDLSSASSQAFGQNLKPVTGGKYVIFSGDVSSSTPSVQDGYIDFFDLTQIYNLNVNSAYGYQASDLTGEGFVDIVDLIMVYNNNINGVGMNTPPNPAKRPGTSNVQLTE
;
A
#
# COMPACT_ATOMS: atom_id res chain seq x y z
N MET A 1 -15.89 -60.53 -7.71
CA MET A 1 -15.52 -59.37 -8.56
C MET A 1 -15.48 -58.04 -7.80
N LYS A 2 -16.46 -57.68 -6.95
CA LYS A 2 -16.42 -56.42 -6.17
C LYS A 2 -15.29 -56.35 -5.11
N GLU A 3 -14.94 -57.46 -4.45
CA GLU A 3 -13.88 -57.43 -3.42
C GLU A 3 -12.45 -57.35 -3.97
N GLN A 4 -12.18 -57.87 -5.17
CA GLN A 4 -10.86 -57.72 -5.80
C GLN A 4 -10.63 -56.31 -6.39
N PHE A 5 -11.72 -55.62 -6.74
CA PHE A 5 -11.65 -54.23 -7.19
C PHE A 5 -11.33 -53.28 -6.03
N ILE A 6 -11.89 -53.52 -4.83
CA ILE A 6 -11.60 -52.72 -3.62
C ILE A 6 -10.19 -53.00 -3.08
N ARG A 7 -9.68 -54.25 -3.17
CA ARG A 7 -8.28 -54.56 -2.81
C ARG A 7 -7.28 -53.89 -3.74
N SER A 8 -7.58 -53.83 -5.04
CA SER A 8 -6.74 -53.13 -6.02
C SER A 8 -6.77 -51.61 -5.81
N MET A 9 -7.93 -51.05 -5.42
CA MET A 9 -8.07 -49.61 -5.15
C MET A 9 -7.46 -49.17 -3.81
N LYS A 10 -7.39 -50.04 -2.79
CA LYS A 10 -6.65 -49.77 -1.54
C LYS A 10 -5.13 -49.92 -1.70
N ILE A 11 -4.66 -50.82 -2.56
CA ILE A 11 -3.23 -50.88 -2.92
C ILE A 11 -2.84 -49.65 -3.77
N MET A 12 -3.77 -49.11 -4.57
CA MET A 12 -3.58 -47.86 -5.31
C MET A 12 -3.64 -46.60 -4.41
N LEU A 13 -4.34 -46.65 -3.27
CA LEU A 13 -4.40 -45.55 -2.28
C LEU A 13 -3.32 -45.64 -1.18
N THR A 14 -2.58 -46.75 -1.12
CA THR A 14 -1.39 -46.94 -0.26
C THR A 14 -0.09 -46.99 -1.09
N GLY A 15 -0.16 -46.56 -2.35
CA GLY A 15 0.99 -46.17 -3.15
C GLY A 15 1.31 -44.72 -2.84
N ILE A 16 1.83 -44.47 -1.64
CA ILE A 16 2.52 -43.21 -1.33
C ILE A 16 3.54 -43.02 -2.45
N ILE A 17 3.35 -41.94 -3.21
CA ILE A 17 4.33 -41.40 -4.14
C ILE A 17 5.55 -41.03 -3.31
N LEU A 18 6.48 -41.98 -3.20
CA LEU A 18 7.85 -41.74 -2.78
C LEU A 18 8.75 -42.01 -4.00
N ILE A 19 8.60 -41.18 -5.02
CA ILE A 19 9.64 -40.94 -6.01
C ILE A 19 9.75 -39.43 -6.21
N SER A 20 10.54 -38.81 -5.36
CA SER A 20 11.71 -38.10 -5.87
C SER A 20 12.75 -38.07 -4.76
N ALA A 21 13.83 -38.85 -4.94
CA ALA A 21 15.14 -38.28 -4.63
C ALA A 21 15.40 -37.21 -5.69
N GLY A 22 14.64 -36.13 -5.62
CA GLY A 22 15.12 -34.85 -6.11
C GLY A 22 16.17 -34.44 -5.11
N THR A 23 17.30 -33.95 -5.60
CA THR A 23 18.13 -33.05 -4.81
C THR A 23 17.20 -32.13 -4.03
N LEU A 24 17.23 -32.16 -2.69
CA LEU A 24 16.70 -31.04 -1.91
C LEU A 24 17.59 -29.87 -2.34
N HIS A 25 17.16 -29.13 -3.37
CA HIS A 25 17.73 -27.82 -3.61
C HIS A 25 17.57 -27.10 -2.29
N ALA A 26 18.68 -26.60 -1.73
CA ALA A 26 18.58 -25.72 -0.58
C ALA A 26 17.60 -24.61 -0.97
N GLN A 27 16.49 -24.51 -0.22
CA GLN A 27 15.49 -23.50 -0.49
C GLN A 27 16.18 -22.13 -0.41
N LEU A 28 16.03 -21.32 -1.44
CA LEU A 28 16.63 -19.99 -1.46
C LEU A 28 15.95 -19.13 -0.39
N PRO A 29 16.68 -18.22 0.27
CA PRO A 29 16.08 -17.27 1.17
C PRO A 29 15.03 -16.43 0.42
N ALA A 30 13.81 -16.39 0.96
CA ALA A 30 12.71 -15.63 0.38
C ALA A 30 12.69 -14.20 0.93
N TYR A 31 12.36 -13.25 0.06
CA TYR A 31 12.37 -11.83 0.40
C TYR A 31 11.32 -11.05 -0.38
N THR A 32 11.12 -9.81 0.08
CA THR A 32 10.40 -8.77 -0.64
C THR A 32 11.19 -7.46 -0.66
N ALA A 33 11.08 -6.70 -1.75
CA ALA A 33 11.72 -5.40 -1.95
C ALA A 33 10.66 -4.31 -2.16
N PHE A 34 10.70 -3.27 -1.33
CA PHE A 34 9.68 -2.20 -1.31
C PHE A 34 10.31 -0.82 -1.39
N LEU A 35 9.59 0.10 -2.04
CA LEU A 35 9.79 1.54 -1.87
C LEU A 35 8.86 2.01 -0.74
N LYS A 36 9.37 2.80 0.20
CA LYS A 36 8.61 3.36 1.34
C LYS A 36 8.97 4.83 1.57
N ASN A 37 8.18 5.48 2.43
CA ASN A 37 8.46 6.83 2.95
C ASN A 37 8.70 7.86 1.84
N ASP A 38 7.98 7.70 0.74
CA ASP A 38 8.14 8.59 -0.40
C ASP A 38 7.41 9.91 -0.16
N LEU A 39 8.14 11.00 -0.31
CA LEU A 39 7.67 12.33 0.05
C LEU A 39 8.31 13.37 -0.87
N MET A 40 7.47 14.25 -1.41
CA MET A 40 7.91 15.49 -2.02
C MET A 40 8.14 16.52 -0.91
N THR A 41 9.40 16.77 -0.57
CA THR A 41 9.79 17.69 0.51
C THR A 41 9.87 19.15 0.06
N ALA A 42 10.03 19.36 -1.25
CA ALA A 42 9.87 20.63 -1.95
C ALA A 42 9.39 20.34 -3.38
N ASN A 43 8.92 21.35 -4.11
CA ASN A 43 8.43 21.15 -5.49
C ASN A 43 9.47 20.59 -6.47
N ASP A 44 10.76 20.64 -6.12
CA ASP A 44 11.91 20.16 -6.89
C ASP A 44 12.69 19.03 -6.19
N THR A 45 12.22 18.57 -5.02
CA THR A 45 12.92 17.59 -4.18
C THR A 45 11.98 16.46 -3.75
N TYR A 46 12.35 15.23 -4.10
CA TYR A 46 11.59 14.02 -3.80
C TYR A 46 12.49 13.01 -3.09
N GLU A 47 12.03 12.42 -1.99
CA GLU A 47 12.77 11.42 -1.24
C GLU A 47 11.98 10.14 -1.12
N PHE A 48 12.66 9.00 -1.04
CA PHE A 48 12.08 7.70 -0.72
C PHE A 48 13.14 6.72 -0.21
N ASP A 49 12.71 5.67 0.47
CA ASP A 49 13.58 4.63 0.99
C ASP A 49 13.42 3.33 0.17
N LEU A 50 14.52 2.59 -0.01
CA LEU A 50 14.51 1.21 -0.49
C LEU A 50 14.70 0.24 0.66
N TYR A 51 13.81 -0.74 0.75
CA TYR A 51 13.82 -1.77 1.78
C TYR A 51 13.90 -3.17 1.21
N LEU A 52 14.62 -4.04 1.89
CA LEU A 52 14.53 -5.49 1.76
C LEU A 52 13.94 -6.08 3.04
N THR A 53 13.01 -7.02 2.92
CA THR A 53 12.42 -7.74 4.04
C THR A 53 12.51 -9.22 3.79
N ARG A 54 13.06 -9.99 4.74
CA ARG A 54 13.07 -11.44 4.69
C ARG A 54 11.67 -11.98 5.00
N THR A 55 11.13 -12.80 4.12
CA THR A 55 9.79 -13.41 4.28
C THR A 55 9.83 -14.91 4.58
N GLY A 56 10.97 -15.56 4.33
CA GLY A 56 11.18 -16.97 4.65
C GLY A 56 11.80 -17.21 6.02
N THR A 57 11.84 -18.49 6.42
CA THR A 57 12.53 -18.94 7.65
C THR A 57 14.04 -19.03 7.48
N ILE A 58 14.51 -19.18 6.24
CA ILE A 58 15.94 -19.27 5.91
C ILE A 58 16.57 -17.87 6.01
N PRO A 59 17.64 -17.70 6.80
CA PRO A 59 18.35 -16.43 6.88
C PRO A 59 18.77 -15.91 5.50
N LEU A 60 18.48 -14.64 5.25
CA LEU A 60 18.91 -13.94 4.06
C LEU A 60 20.16 -13.13 4.41
N GLU A 61 21.34 -13.71 4.20
CA GLU A 61 22.59 -12.96 4.23
C GLU A 61 22.79 -12.31 2.86
N LEU A 62 22.66 -11.00 2.79
CA LEU A 62 22.82 -10.25 1.55
C LEU A 62 24.28 -10.33 1.08
N ALA A 63 24.49 -10.69 -0.19
CA ALA A 63 25.78 -10.59 -0.84
C ALA A 63 25.88 -9.29 -1.64
N ASN A 64 24.86 -9.00 -2.44
CA ASN A 64 24.82 -7.83 -3.30
C ASN A 64 23.38 -7.32 -3.53
N PHE A 65 23.23 -6.02 -3.68
CA PHE A 65 22.01 -5.37 -4.14
C PHE A 65 22.31 -4.35 -5.24
N GLN A 66 21.67 -4.52 -6.39
CA GLN A 66 21.65 -3.61 -7.51
C GLN A 66 20.19 -3.26 -7.81
N ALA A 67 19.88 -2.00 -8.05
CA ALA A 67 18.52 -1.58 -8.37
C ALA A 67 18.45 -0.75 -9.65
N ALA A 68 17.36 -0.97 -10.39
CA ALA A 68 16.95 -0.15 -11.50
C ALA A 68 15.47 0.19 -11.35
N ILE A 69 15.15 1.48 -11.26
CA ILE A 69 13.78 1.96 -11.04
C ILE A 69 13.45 2.92 -12.17
N LEU A 70 12.51 2.52 -13.03
CA LEU A 70 11.91 3.40 -14.03
C LEU A 70 10.98 4.38 -13.33
N VAL A 71 10.98 5.63 -13.78
CA VAL A 71 10.05 6.67 -13.35
C VAL A 71 9.27 7.18 -14.55
N ASP A 72 8.09 7.74 -14.32
CA ASP A 72 7.32 8.40 -15.36
C ASP A 72 8.14 9.56 -15.99
N PRO A 73 8.40 9.56 -17.30
CA PRO A 73 9.10 10.67 -17.96
C PRO A 73 8.42 12.03 -17.75
N ALA A 74 7.10 12.06 -17.60
CA ALA A 74 6.37 13.29 -17.33
C ALA A 74 6.62 13.84 -15.91
N PHE A 75 7.04 12.99 -14.95
CA PHE A 75 7.44 13.43 -13.61
C PHE A 75 8.70 14.29 -13.67
N VAL A 76 9.64 13.95 -14.56
CA VAL A 76 10.91 14.67 -14.77
C VAL A 76 10.67 16.12 -15.23
N ASN A 77 9.59 16.38 -15.96
CA ASN A 77 9.15 17.72 -16.39
C ASN A 77 10.23 18.55 -17.11
N GLY A 78 11.05 17.89 -17.93
CA GLY A 78 12.07 18.56 -18.76
C GLY A 78 13.29 19.10 -18.02
N GLY A 79 13.40 18.89 -16.70
CA GLY A 79 14.59 19.24 -15.93
C GLY A 79 15.65 18.14 -15.91
N THR A 80 16.77 18.41 -15.23
CA THR A 80 17.82 17.43 -14.97
C THR A 80 17.69 16.87 -13.56
N ILE A 81 17.41 15.57 -13.46
CA ILE A 81 17.39 14.87 -12.17
C ILE A 81 18.81 14.51 -11.75
N THR A 82 19.16 14.92 -10.54
CA THR A 82 20.37 14.52 -9.83
C THR A 82 19.97 13.66 -8.63
N PRO A 83 20.16 12.32 -8.70
CA PRO A 83 19.91 11.46 -7.57
C PRO A 83 21.09 11.48 -6.59
N ALA A 84 20.81 11.34 -5.30
CA ALA A 84 21.79 11.22 -4.24
C ALA A 84 21.36 10.18 -3.21
N ILE A 85 22.32 9.43 -2.68
CA ILE A 85 22.12 8.56 -1.52
C ILE A 85 22.34 9.41 -0.26
N ILE A 86 21.38 9.41 0.66
CA ILE A 86 21.46 10.19 1.89
C ILE A 86 22.33 9.44 2.90
N GLY A 87 23.42 10.08 3.37
CA GLY A 87 24.33 9.53 4.37
C GLY A 87 23.60 9.19 5.68
N GLY A 88 23.96 8.05 6.29
CA GLY A 88 23.24 7.50 7.45
C GLY A 88 21.86 6.89 7.09
N GLY A 89 21.46 6.93 5.82
CA GLY A 89 20.22 6.37 5.31
C GLY A 89 20.25 4.87 5.01
N SER A 90 21.33 4.15 5.31
CA SER A 90 21.45 2.70 5.10
C SER A 90 21.63 1.96 6.42
N GLU A 91 20.96 0.83 6.56
CA GLU A 91 21.10 -0.13 7.66
C GLU A 91 21.99 -1.32 7.28
N LEU A 92 22.56 -1.31 6.07
CA LEU A 92 23.51 -2.34 5.65
C LEU A 92 24.87 -2.16 6.32
N ASN A 93 25.62 -3.25 6.41
CA ASN A 93 27.05 -3.23 6.73
C ASN A 93 27.76 -2.21 5.85
N THR A 94 28.74 -1.47 6.39
CA THR A 94 29.38 -0.33 5.72
C THR A 94 29.89 -0.64 4.30
N LEU A 95 30.46 -1.84 4.09
CA LEU A 95 30.96 -2.27 2.77
C LEU A 95 29.87 -2.56 1.74
N GLN A 96 28.61 -2.70 2.16
CA GLN A 96 27.46 -2.99 1.31
C GLN A 96 26.53 -1.79 1.14
N GLN A 97 26.79 -0.68 1.84
CA GLN A 97 26.01 0.54 1.66
C GLN A 97 26.25 1.07 0.25
N PRO A 98 25.19 1.29 -0.56
CA PRO A 98 25.37 1.82 -1.89
C PRO A 98 26.16 3.13 -1.87
N ALA A 99 27.20 3.24 -2.69
CA ALA A 99 28.01 4.45 -2.82
C ALA A 99 27.78 5.18 -4.15
N SER A 100 27.22 4.51 -5.16
CA SER A 100 27.03 5.06 -6.50
C SER A 100 25.58 4.96 -6.97
N ILE A 101 25.01 6.11 -7.32
CA ILE A 101 23.68 6.25 -7.92
C ILE A 101 23.75 7.17 -9.14
N GLY A 102 22.96 6.87 -10.16
CA GLY A 102 22.85 7.70 -11.36
C GLY A 102 21.43 7.72 -11.92
N PHE A 103 21.16 8.67 -12.80
CA PHE A 103 19.90 8.77 -13.52
C PHE A 103 20.15 8.73 -15.03
N SER A 104 19.51 7.79 -15.72
CA SER A 104 19.50 7.72 -17.17
C SER A 104 18.33 8.54 -17.70
N ALA A 105 18.60 9.74 -18.22
CA ALA A 105 17.56 10.63 -18.73
C ALA A 105 16.84 10.06 -19.96
N SER A 106 17.57 9.39 -20.88
CA SER A 106 16.97 8.78 -22.08
C SER A 106 16.01 7.63 -21.77
N GLU A 107 16.16 7.02 -20.60
CA GLU A 107 15.40 5.83 -20.19
C GLU A 107 14.52 6.10 -18.96
N SER A 108 14.56 7.33 -18.43
CA SER A 108 13.93 7.73 -17.17
C SER A 108 14.15 6.72 -16.05
N CYS A 109 15.42 6.35 -15.81
CA CYS A 109 15.78 5.24 -14.94
C CYS A 109 16.80 5.64 -13.87
N ILE A 110 16.46 5.43 -12.60
CA ILE A 110 17.38 5.51 -11.46
C ILE A 110 18.17 4.20 -11.41
N LYS A 111 19.50 4.30 -11.37
CA LYS A 111 20.44 3.17 -11.37
C LYS A 111 21.28 3.20 -10.11
N ILE A 112 21.21 2.15 -9.30
CA ILE A 112 22.04 1.98 -8.10
C ILE A 112 23.03 0.87 -8.39
N ALA A 113 24.31 1.22 -8.37
CA ALA A 113 25.37 0.26 -8.65
C ALA A 113 25.53 -0.72 -7.48
N PRO A 114 25.92 -1.98 -7.77
CA PRO A 114 26.25 -2.96 -6.75
C PRO A 114 27.57 -2.61 -6.06
N GLU A 115 27.68 -2.93 -4.78
CA GLU A 115 28.97 -2.95 -4.06
C GLU A 115 29.64 -4.32 -4.16
N ILE A 116 30.95 -4.37 -3.87
CA ILE A 116 31.69 -5.64 -3.81
C ILE A 116 31.14 -6.47 -2.63
N PRO A 117 30.74 -7.74 -2.84
CA PRO A 117 30.25 -8.58 -1.76
C PRO A 117 31.30 -8.72 -0.64
N PRO A 118 30.92 -8.55 0.64
CA PRO A 118 31.89 -8.33 1.72
C PRO A 118 32.63 -9.61 2.16
N ARG A 119 32.09 -10.81 1.87
CA ARG A 119 32.72 -12.06 2.29
C ARG A 119 34.01 -12.33 1.52
N THR A 120 35.12 -12.36 2.25
CA THR A 120 36.39 -12.92 1.81
C THR A 120 36.52 -14.32 2.40
N LEU A 121 36.41 -15.36 1.56
CA LEU A 121 36.66 -16.74 2.00
C LEU A 121 38.17 -16.99 2.07
N PHE A 122 38.65 -17.44 3.21
CA PHE A 122 39.99 -18.04 3.32
C PHE A 122 39.88 -19.55 3.10
N PRO A 123 40.34 -20.10 1.96
CA PRO A 123 40.16 -21.52 1.63
C PRO A 123 40.79 -22.47 2.66
N GLU A 124 41.83 -22.01 3.36
CA GLU A 124 42.63 -22.83 4.28
C GLU A 124 42.05 -22.91 5.68
N THR A 125 41.38 -21.84 6.14
CA THR A 125 40.79 -21.76 7.49
C THR A 125 39.26 -21.86 7.48
N GLN A 126 38.63 -21.74 6.31
CA GLN A 126 37.17 -21.69 6.12
C GLN A 126 36.49 -20.62 6.99
N THR A 127 37.22 -19.59 7.39
CA THR A 127 36.71 -18.45 8.15
C THR A 127 36.47 -17.25 7.23
N SER A 128 35.42 -16.48 7.51
CA SER A 128 35.15 -15.18 6.90
C SER A 128 35.66 -14.09 7.84
N SER A 129 36.34 -13.05 7.33
CA SER A 129 36.67 -11.86 8.13
C SER A 129 35.58 -10.79 8.11
N THR A 130 34.60 -10.90 7.22
CA THR A 130 33.52 -9.91 7.00
C THR A 130 32.29 -10.59 6.41
N ASP A 131 31.20 -10.66 7.18
CA ASP A 131 29.94 -11.25 6.70
C ASP A 131 29.01 -10.23 6.02
N GLY A 132 28.06 -10.74 5.24
CA GLY A 132 26.98 -9.95 4.66
C GLY A 132 25.95 -9.51 5.69
N THR A 133 25.17 -8.50 5.35
CA THR A 133 24.08 -8.01 6.18
C THR A 133 22.98 -9.07 6.24
N ILE A 134 22.57 -9.46 7.45
CA ILE A 134 21.38 -10.32 7.63
C ILE A 134 20.13 -9.45 7.50
N ILE A 135 19.34 -9.72 6.46
CA ILE A 135 18.09 -8.97 6.22
C ILE A 135 17.04 -9.36 7.25
N SER A 136 16.46 -8.34 7.88
CA SER A 136 15.46 -8.46 8.94
C SER A 136 14.08 -8.88 8.41
N THR A 137 13.27 -9.49 9.27
CA THR A 137 11.83 -9.72 9.03
C THR A 137 10.99 -8.46 9.17
N GLU A 138 11.49 -7.46 9.89
CA GLU A 138 10.83 -6.15 10.02
C GLU A 138 11.16 -5.21 8.83
N GLY A 139 12.14 -5.62 8.02
CA GLY A 139 12.73 -4.83 6.95
C GLY A 139 14.08 -4.24 7.33
N THR A 140 14.94 -4.13 6.33
CA THR A 140 16.26 -3.52 6.39
C THR A 140 16.34 -2.46 5.30
N ARG A 141 16.59 -1.21 5.68
CA ARG A 141 16.73 -0.09 4.75
C ARG A 141 18.05 -0.21 4.00
N VAL A 142 17.98 -0.46 2.71
CA VAL A 142 19.14 -0.52 1.82
C VAL A 142 19.74 0.87 1.66
N CYS A 143 18.92 1.87 1.36
CA CYS A 143 19.33 3.26 1.29
C CYS A 143 18.10 4.18 1.32
N ARG A 144 18.35 5.44 1.68
CA ARG A 144 17.44 6.56 1.42
C ARG A 144 17.95 7.35 0.22
N ILE A 145 17.07 7.66 -0.71
CA ILE A 145 17.38 8.33 -1.97
C ILE A 145 16.70 9.69 -1.96
N ARG A 146 17.43 10.72 -2.39
CA ARG A 146 16.90 12.03 -2.77
C ARG A 146 17.05 12.21 -4.26
N LEU A 147 15.99 12.65 -4.92
CA LEU A 147 15.99 13.17 -6.27
C LEU A 147 15.83 14.69 -6.19
N SER A 148 16.79 15.41 -6.76
CA SER A 148 16.70 16.86 -6.95
C SER A 148 16.57 17.15 -8.43
N ASN A 149 15.66 18.04 -8.80
CA ASN A 149 15.44 18.43 -10.19
C ASN A 149 15.77 19.91 -10.40
N THR A 150 16.29 20.27 -11.57
CA THR A 150 16.62 21.67 -11.88
C THR A 150 15.39 22.53 -12.16
N VAL A 151 14.23 21.90 -12.29
CA VAL A 151 12.92 22.53 -12.40
C VAL A 151 11.96 21.81 -11.44
N PRO A 152 10.85 22.44 -11.01
CA PRO A 152 9.83 21.72 -10.25
C PRO A 152 9.41 20.44 -10.96
N PHE A 153 9.27 19.34 -10.22
CA PHE A 153 8.73 18.10 -10.75
C PHE A 153 7.36 18.35 -11.40
N GLY A 154 7.05 17.52 -12.39
CA GLY A 154 5.79 17.61 -13.13
C GLY A 154 4.61 17.36 -12.22
N ASN A 155 3.44 17.86 -12.61
CA ASN A 155 2.18 17.55 -11.93
C ASN A 155 1.68 16.15 -12.30
N THR A 156 2.55 15.14 -12.18
CA THR A 156 2.26 13.71 -12.33
C THR A 156 3.02 12.95 -11.24
N GLN A 157 2.68 11.68 -11.06
CA GLN A 157 3.30 10.81 -10.07
C GLN A 157 4.61 10.23 -10.60
N ILE A 158 5.55 9.94 -9.70
CA ILE A 158 6.83 9.30 -10.07
C ILE A 158 6.63 7.90 -10.67
N ASN A 159 5.56 7.19 -10.29
CA ASN A 159 5.17 5.89 -10.85
C ASN A 159 6.34 4.91 -10.98
N PRO A 160 6.97 4.55 -9.85
CA PRO A 160 8.21 3.80 -9.89
C PRO A 160 7.93 2.34 -10.26
N ILE A 161 8.70 1.82 -11.21
CA ILE A 161 8.64 0.43 -11.66
C ILE A 161 10.03 -0.20 -11.54
N TRP A 162 10.12 -1.34 -10.87
CA TRP A 162 11.36 -2.13 -10.86
C TRP A 162 11.66 -2.67 -12.25
N ASN A 163 12.86 -2.38 -12.76
CA ASN A 163 13.29 -2.87 -14.05
C ASN A 163 14.15 -4.12 -13.90
N PHE A 164 13.86 -5.15 -14.69
CA PHE A 164 14.61 -6.42 -14.68
C PHE A 164 15.33 -6.71 -16.01
N THR A 165 15.13 -5.86 -17.02
CA THR A 165 15.83 -5.95 -18.30
C THR A 165 17.24 -5.37 -18.20
N ILE A 166 18.19 -5.91 -18.97
CA ILE A 166 19.59 -5.47 -18.93
C ILE A 166 19.75 -4.01 -19.37
N GLN A 167 18.99 -3.60 -20.39
CA GLN A 167 18.84 -2.22 -20.82
C GLN A 167 17.50 -1.69 -20.28
N PRO A 168 17.43 -0.55 -19.55
CA PRO A 168 18.50 0.40 -19.21
C PRO A 168 19.55 -0.09 -18.23
N TYR A 169 19.11 -0.91 -17.28
CA TYR A 169 19.87 -1.48 -16.17
C TYR A 169 18.94 -2.46 -15.46
N ARG A 170 19.43 -3.58 -14.94
CA ARG A 170 18.57 -4.56 -14.26
C ARG A 170 18.63 -4.42 -12.74
N THR A 171 17.55 -4.73 -12.06
CA THR A 171 17.55 -5.00 -10.62
C THR A 171 18.11 -6.40 -10.38
N ALA A 172 18.97 -6.53 -9.38
CA ALA A 172 19.55 -7.80 -8.97
C ALA A 172 19.76 -7.85 -7.45
N VAL A 173 19.27 -8.92 -6.84
CA VAL A 173 19.54 -9.29 -5.45
C VAL A 173 20.29 -10.61 -5.46
N THR A 174 21.40 -10.64 -4.74
CA THR A 174 22.17 -11.86 -4.52
C THR A 174 22.40 -12.08 -3.03
N ALA A 175 22.40 -13.35 -2.64
CA ALA A 175 22.56 -13.77 -1.26
C ALA A 175 23.66 -14.80 -1.15
N TYR A 176 24.29 -14.85 0.03
CA TYR A 176 25.15 -15.97 0.38
C TYR A 176 24.27 -17.16 0.76
N THR A 177 24.40 -18.26 0.02
CA THR A 177 23.62 -19.48 0.23
C THR A 177 24.51 -20.70 0.33
N GLY A 178 24.04 -21.74 1.01
CA GLY A 178 24.79 -22.97 1.24
C GLY A 178 25.19 -23.13 2.70
N PRO A 179 25.85 -24.24 3.04
CA PRO A 179 26.44 -24.48 4.36
C PRO A 179 27.36 -23.33 4.78
N GLU A 180 27.52 -23.11 6.08
CA GLU A 180 28.30 -22.00 6.65
C GLU A 180 29.75 -21.95 6.15
N ASP A 181 30.33 -23.14 5.95
CA ASP A 181 31.67 -23.41 5.44
C ASP A 181 31.78 -23.34 3.90
N GLN A 182 30.66 -23.28 3.18
CA GLN A 182 30.60 -23.30 1.70
C GLN A 182 29.64 -22.25 1.11
N ARG A 183 29.43 -21.12 1.80
CA ARG A 183 28.53 -20.07 1.30
C ARG A 183 29.03 -19.51 -0.04
N ILE A 184 28.18 -19.61 -1.05
CA ILE A 184 28.41 -19.05 -2.40
C ILE A 184 27.48 -17.86 -2.65
N ASN A 185 27.95 -16.91 -3.45
CA ASN A 185 27.13 -15.79 -3.91
C ASN A 185 26.15 -16.28 -4.98
N THR A 186 24.87 -16.35 -4.64
CA THR A 186 23.81 -16.87 -5.50
C THR A 186 22.86 -15.75 -5.91
N PHE A 187 22.56 -15.69 -7.20
CA PHE A 187 21.53 -14.80 -7.74
C PHE A 187 20.14 -15.32 -7.36
N ILE A 188 19.37 -14.53 -6.60
CA ILE A 188 18.05 -14.92 -6.07
C ILE A 188 16.93 -14.02 -6.58
N THR A 189 17.19 -13.20 -7.60
CA THR A 189 16.24 -12.16 -8.02
C THR A 189 14.99 -12.76 -8.62
N LEU A 190 13.83 -12.41 -8.08
CA LEU A 190 12.52 -12.73 -8.62
C LEU A 190 11.70 -11.43 -8.75
N ALA A 191 11.09 -11.20 -9.92
CA ALA A 191 10.30 -9.98 -10.15
C ALA A 191 9.11 -9.89 -9.16
N GLU A 192 8.48 -11.02 -8.85
CA GLU A 192 7.40 -11.13 -7.86
C GLU A 192 7.83 -10.84 -6.41
N SER A 193 9.13 -10.86 -6.13
CA SER A 193 9.69 -10.39 -4.85
C SER A 193 9.83 -8.87 -4.79
N HIS A 194 9.47 -8.11 -5.83
CA HIS A 194 9.57 -6.65 -5.81
C HIS A 194 8.19 -6.04 -5.93
N SER A 195 7.95 -5.01 -5.12
CA SER A 195 6.67 -4.31 -5.06
C SER A 195 6.22 -3.74 -6.39
N LYS A 196 4.91 -3.62 -6.53
CA LYS A 196 4.21 -2.92 -7.61
C LYS A 196 3.56 -1.67 -7.02
N THR A 197 3.10 -0.78 -7.88
CA THR A 197 2.44 0.46 -7.45
C THR A 197 0.94 0.39 -7.75
N LEU A 198 0.12 0.64 -6.74
CA LEU A 198 -1.28 1.02 -6.91
C LEU A 198 -1.41 2.53 -6.75
N ASN A 199 -1.86 3.21 -7.80
CA ASN A 199 -2.29 4.59 -7.74
C ASN A 199 -3.80 4.62 -7.52
N LEU A 200 -4.22 5.04 -6.34
CA LEU A 200 -5.62 5.15 -5.99
C LEU A 200 -6.01 6.62 -5.90
N THR A 201 -7.15 6.97 -6.49
CA THR A 201 -7.78 8.28 -6.29
C THR A 201 -9.11 8.07 -5.60
N LEU A 202 -9.34 8.77 -4.48
CA LEU A 202 -10.60 8.82 -3.78
C LEU A 202 -10.75 10.16 -3.06
N LEU A 203 -11.99 10.54 -2.82
CA LEU A 203 -12.33 11.75 -2.08
C LEU A 203 -13.28 11.36 -0.95
N THR A 204 -13.07 11.87 0.26
CA THR A 204 -13.99 11.68 1.39
C THR A 204 -14.94 12.86 1.47
N GLU A 205 -16.21 12.59 1.78
CA GLU A 205 -17.25 13.62 1.83
C GLU A 205 -16.92 14.72 2.83
N GLY A 206 -16.50 14.33 4.03
CA GLY A 206 -16.16 15.24 5.13
C GLY A 206 -15.07 16.23 4.76
N LEU A 207 -13.96 15.73 4.18
CA LEU A 207 -12.82 16.57 3.86
C LEU A 207 -12.97 17.32 2.53
N TYR A 208 -13.88 16.92 1.64
CA TYR A 208 -13.95 17.49 0.30
C TYR A 208 -14.50 18.92 0.29
N ASN A 209 -13.66 19.86 -0.17
CA ASN A 209 -14.04 21.25 -0.37
C ASN A 209 -14.54 21.47 -1.81
N PRO A 210 -15.84 21.69 -2.03
CA PRO A 210 -16.40 21.83 -3.38
C PRO A 210 -15.97 23.12 -4.09
N THR A 211 -15.42 24.10 -3.37
CA THR A 211 -14.95 25.36 -3.95
C THR A 211 -13.59 25.19 -4.61
N THR A 212 -12.69 24.44 -3.96
CA THR A 212 -11.33 24.20 -4.46
C THR A 212 -11.21 22.92 -5.27
N GLY A 213 -12.14 21.97 -5.07
CA GLY A 213 -12.05 20.61 -5.63
C GLY A 213 -10.99 19.74 -4.94
N LEU A 214 -10.49 20.16 -3.77
CA LEU A 214 -9.45 19.49 -2.99
C LEU A 214 -10.01 18.99 -1.65
N LEU A 215 -9.33 18.03 -1.04
CA LEU A 215 -9.54 17.66 0.35
C LEU A 215 -8.86 18.69 1.27
N ASN A 216 -9.59 19.12 2.31
CA ASN A 216 -9.05 19.88 3.43
C ASN A 216 -8.07 19.01 4.20
N LYS A 217 -7.02 19.63 4.76
CA LYS A 217 -6.12 18.93 5.66
C LYS A 217 -6.76 18.79 7.02
N THR A 218 -6.67 17.60 7.59
CA THR A 218 -7.10 17.39 8.97
C THR A 218 -6.27 18.22 9.93
N GLN A 219 -6.94 18.90 10.85
CA GLN A 219 -6.32 19.70 11.89
C GLN A 219 -6.29 18.92 13.21
N ASP A 220 -5.31 19.24 14.04
CA ASP A 220 -5.34 18.95 15.47
C ASP A 220 -5.41 20.27 16.24
N VAL A 221 -5.88 20.22 17.49
CA VAL A 221 -6.24 21.40 18.29
C VAL A 221 -5.81 21.20 19.74
N ASP A 222 -5.19 22.22 20.35
CA ASP A 222 -4.84 22.22 21.77
C ASP A 222 -5.95 22.81 22.67
N ASP A 223 -5.73 22.73 23.98
CA ASP A 223 -6.66 23.27 25.00
C ASP A 223 -6.82 24.80 24.92
N ASP A 224 -5.90 25.50 24.24
CA ASP A 224 -5.96 26.94 23.98
C ASP A 224 -6.67 27.26 22.64
N TYR A 225 -7.23 26.24 21.97
CA TYR A 225 -7.89 26.30 20.66
C TYR A 225 -7.01 26.78 19.50
N ASN A 226 -5.69 26.61 19.61
CA ASN A 226 -4.80 26.77 18.49
C ASN A 226 -4.92 25.55 17.58
N SER A 227 -5.11 25.76 16.28
CA SER A 227 -5.17 24.67 15.29
C SER A 227 -3.90 24.59 14.45
N TRP A 228 -3.55 23.37 14.06
CA TRP A 228 -2.46 23.11 13.12
C TRP A 228 -2.72 21.85 12.31
N ASP A 229 -2.04 21.74 11.16
CA ASP A 229 -2.13 20.56 10.31
C ASP A 229 -1.65 19.30 11.06
N ASN A 230 -2.50 18.28 11.15
CA ASN A 230 -2.17 17.01 11.80
C ASN A 230 -1.08 16.22 11.03
N PHE A 231 -0.98 16.45 9.71
CA PHE A 231 0.01 15.80 8.85
C PHE A 231 0.88 16.83 8.09
N PRO A 232 2.17 16.52 7.87
CA PRO A 232 3.08 17.41 7.15
C PRO A 232 2.77 17.46 5.64
N GLY A 233 3.27 18.51 4.97
CA GLY A 233 3.20 18.63 3.52
C GLY A 233 1.75 18.72 3.00
N LEU A 234 1.45 17.97 1.93
CA LEU A 234 0.15 17.97 1.26
C LEU A 234 -0.75 16.78 1.68
N VAL A 235 -0.41 16.11 2.79
CA VAL A 235 -1.20 14.99 3.30
C VAL A 235 -2.46 15.56 3.97
N ALA A 236 -3.62 15.20 3.44
CA ALA A 236 -4.90 15.54 4.03
C ALA A 236 -5.22 14.60 5.20
N ASP A 237 -4.95 13.30 5.00
CA ASP A 237 -5.28 12.25 5.96
C ASP A 237 -4.52 10.94 5.69
N THR A 238 -4.89 9.86 6.39
CA THR A 238 -4.40 8.50 6.14
C THR A 238 -5.52 7.48 5.95
N LEU A 239 -5.22 6.41 5.21
CA LEU A 239 -6.16 5.34 4.87
C LEU A 239 -5.60 3.97 5.25
N SER A 240 -6.51 3.01 5.37
CA SER A 240 -6.19 1.59 5.24
C SER A 240 -6.69 1.07 3.90
N ILE A 241 -5.79 0.44 3.15
CA ILE A 241 -6.10 -0.15 1.84
C ILE A 241 -5.91 -1.65 1.91
N LEU A 242 -6.90 -2.41 1.44
CA LEU A 242 -6.88 -3.86 1.46
C LEU A 242 -7.19 -4.40 0.06
N LEU A 243 -6.66 -5.59 -0.25
CA LEU A 243 -6.97 -6.34 -1.46
C LEU A 243 -7.72 -7.61 -1.10
N ALA A 244 -8.93 -7.75 -1.63
CA ALA A 244 -9.81 -8.88 -1.38
C ALA A 244 -9.96 -9.77 -2.62
N GLN A 245 -10.22 -11.07 -2.42
CA GLN A 245 -10.58 -11.98 -3.50
C GLN A 245 -11.86 -11.52 -4.22
N THR A 246 -11.94 -11.75 -5.53
CA THR A 246 -13.13 -11.39 -6.32
C THR A 246 -14.27 -12.41 -6.26
N SER A 247 -14.00 -13.60 -5.72
CA SER A 247 -14.95 -14.69 -5.52
C SER A 247 -15.14 -14.98 -4.03
N SER A 248 -16.32 -15.51 -3.68
CA SER A 248 -16.60 -16.04 -2.34
C SER A 248 -15.49 -17.00 -1.88
N PRO A 249 -14.97 -16.88 -0.64
CA PRO A 249 -15.49 -16.08 0.48
C PRO A 249 -14.99 -14.62 0.56
N TRP A 250 -14.39 -14.07 -0.51
CA TRP A 250 -13.90 -12.68 -0.57
C TRP A 250 -12.86 -12.35 0.50
N ASN A 251 -11.97 -13.31 0.80
CA ASN A 251 -10.96 -13.11 1.83
C ASN A 251 -10.07 -11.92 1.51
N ILE A 252 -9.73 -11.16 2.55
CA ILE A 252 -8.65 -10.19 2.49
C ILE A 252 -7.33 -10.96 2.35
N LEU A 253 -6.62 -10.73 1.26
CA LEU A 253 -5.32 -11.36 0.99
C LEU A 253 -4.15 -10.51 1.45
N TRP A 254 -4.36 -9.19 1.50
CA TRP A 254 -3.33 -8.23 1.87
C TRP A 254 -3.96 -6.93 2.37
N ALA A 255 -3.26 -6.26 3.27
CA ALA A 255 -3.64 -4.97 3.80
C ALA A 255 -2.40 -4.11 4.05
N VAL A 256 -2.58 -2.79 3.95
CA VAL A 256 -1.64 -1.77 4.38
C VAL A 256 -2.41 -0.67 5.11
N HIS A 257 -1.78 -0.10 6.13
CA HIS A 257 -2.36 0.93 6.98
C HIS A 257 -1.49 2.19 6.95
N GLY A 258 -2.06 3.34 7.29
CA GLY A 258 -1.33 4.61 7.33
C GLY A 258 -0.94 5.13 5.94
N VAL A 259 -1.65 4.74 4.89
CA VAL A 259 -1.41 5.23 3.53
C VAL A 259 -1.78 6.70 3.47
N SER A 260 -0.83 7.58 3.14
CA SER A 260 -1.10 9.01 2.99
C SER A 260 -2.08 9.30 1.85
N LEU A 261 -3.16 9.99 2.18
CA LEU A 261 -4.14 10.56 1.26
C LEU A 261 -3.80 12.05 1.10
N ASN A 262 -3.43 12.48 -0.09
CA ASN A 262 -3.10 13.89 -0.32
C ASN A 262 -4.35 14.76 -0.58
N GLN A 263 -4.19 16.08 -0.62
CA GLN A 263 -5.28 17.03 -0.87
C GLN A 263 -5.96 16.86 -2.24
N THR A 264 -5.33 16.21 -3.23
CA THR A 264 -5.96 15.91 -4.52
C THR A 264 -6.76 14.59 -4.51
N GLY A 265 -6.78 13.88 -3.37
CA GLY A 265 -7.42 12.58 -3.24
C GLY A 265 -6.56 11.40 -3.70
N HIS A 266 -5.29 11.63 -4.02
CA HIS A 266 -4.39 10.61 -4.53
C HIS A 266 -3.60 9.94 -3.40
N CYS A 267 -3.45 8.63 -3.55
CA CYS A 267 -2.65 7.76 -2.71
C CYS A 267 -1.75 6.89 -3.60
N ARG A 268 -0.49 6.76 -3.22
CA ARG A 268 0.43 5.80 -3.83
C ARG A 268 0.65 4.66 -2.86
N ILE A 269 0.37 3.43 -3.30
CA ILE A 269 0.40 2.26 -2.44
C ILE A 269 1.38 1.21 -3.00
N PRO A 270 2.42 0.81 -2.24
CA PRO A 270 3.26 -0.31 -2.62
C PRO A 270 2.54 -1.63 -2.34
N VAL A 271 2.34 -2.42 -3.40
CA VAL A 271 1.65 -3.73 -3.36
C VAL A 271 2.67 -4.84 -3.56
N PRO A 272 2.64 -5.96 -2.79
CA PRO A 272 3.48 -7.13 -3.04
C PRO A 272 3.50 -7.59 -4.51
N GLY A 273 4.69 -7.88 -5.03
CA GLY A 273 4.91 -8.21 -6.44
C GLY A 273 4.21 -9.49 -6.91
N ASN A 274 4.03 -10.44 -6.00
CA ASN A 274 3.38 -11.72 -6.24
C ASN A 274 1.85 -11.62 -6.44
N MET A 275 1.23 -10.49 -6.11
CA MET A 275 -0.21 -10.29 -6.27
C MET A 275 -0.58 -9.94 -7.71
N ASN A 276 -0.55 -10.90 -8.63
CA ASN A 276 -0.79 -10.69 -10.07
C ASN A 276 -2.22 -10.94 -10.54
N GLY A 277 -3.14 -11.29 -9.63
CA GLY A 277 -4.53 -11.57 -9.93
C GLY A 277 -5.40 -10.32 -10.12
N THR A 278 -6.71 -10.55 -10.12
CA THR A 278 -7.73 -9.51 -10.05
C THR A 278 -8.29 -9.48 -8.64
N TYR A 279 -8.32 -8.31 -8.02
CA TYR A 279 -8.73 -8.12 -6.62
C TYR A 279 -9.70 -6.97 -6.48
N TYR A 280 -10.60 -7.03 -5.51
CA TYR A 280 -11.28 -5.83 -5.06
C TYR A 280 -10.30 -4.96 -4.27
N ILE A 281 -10.31 -3.66 -4.54
CA ILE A 281 -9.63 -2.66 -3.71
C ILE A 281 -10.63 -2.22 -2.65
N VAL A 282 -10.28 -2.37 -1.38
CA VAL A 282 -11.10 -1.94 -0.24
C VAL A 282 -10.43 -0.75 0.42
N ALA A 283 -11.12 0.39 0.45
CA ALA A 283 -10.65 1.59 1.12
C ALA A 283 -11.40 1.79 2.44
N LYS A 284 -10.65 1.99 3.52
CA LYS A 284 -11.17 2.37 4.84
C LYS A 284 -10.53 3.66 5.30
N HIS A 285 -11.35 4.55 5.85
CA HIS A 285 -10.97 5.83 6.43
C HIS A 285 -11.56 5.93 7.84
N ARG A 286 -10.96 6.72 8.74
CA ARG A 286 -11.32 6.74 10.17
C ARG A 286 -12.79 7.05 10.47
N ASN A 287 -13.46 7.73 9.54
CA ASN A 287 -14.79 8.30 9.72
C ASN A 287 -15.68 8.16 8.50
N SER A 288 -15.38 7.21 7.61
CA SER A 288 -16.11 7.03 6.36
C SER A 288 -16.42 5.57 6.12
N VAL A 289 -17.52 5.33 5.42
CA VAL A 289 -18.00 3.98 5.12
C VAL A 289 -16.97 3.23 4.29
N GLU A 290 -16.69 1.99 4.70
CA GLU A 290 -15.86 1.06 3.94
C GLU A 290 -16.37 0.93 2.50
N THR A 291 -15.51 1.21 1.53
CA THR A 291 -15.87 1.25 0.11
C THR A 291 -15.03 0.27 -0.69
N TRP A 292 -15.71 -0.62 -1.42
CA TRP A 292 -15.10 -1.60 -2.30
C TRP A 292 -15.12 -1.09 -3.74
N SER A 293 -14.07 -1.40 -4.51
CA SER A 293 -14.03 -1.14 -5.95
C SER A 293 -15.17 -1.86 -6.69
N LYS A 294 -15.46 -1.39 -7.90
CA LYS A 294 -16.53 -1.90 -8.76
C LYS A 294 -16.50 -3.42 -8.92
N ALA A 295 -17.69 -3.97 -9.19
CA ALA A 295 -17.90 -5.40 -9.43
C ALA A 295 -16.89 -5.95 -10.46
N GLY A 296 -16.28 -7.10 -10.13
CA GLY A 296 -15.25 -7.73 -10.95
C GLY A 296 -13.81 -7.42 -10.51
N GLY A 297 -13.57 -6.34 -9.76
CA GLY A 297 -12.26 -5.98 -9.24
C GLY A 297 -11.30 -5.39 -10.29
N GLU A 298 -10.09 -5.06 -9.85
CA GLU A 298 -9.02 -4.48 -10.66
C GLU A 298 -7.88 -5.47 -10.90
N SER A 299 -7.29 -5.43 -12.10
CA SER A 299 -6.15 -6.29 -12.44
C SER A 299 -4.83 -5.72 -11.91
N PHE A 300 -4.04 -6.58 -11.29
CA PHE A 300 -2.69 -6.28 -10.81
C PHE A 300 -1.61 -7.01 -11.63
N ALA A 301 -1.90 -7.37 -12.88
CA ALA A 301 -0.93 -8.04 -13.74
C ALA A 301 0.26 -7.15 -14.15
N SER A 302 0.09 -5.83 -14.10
CA SER A 302 1.12 -4.83 -14.44
C SER A 302 1.89 -4.37 -13.21
N GLY A 303 3.09 -3.80 -13.42
CA GLY A 303 3.88 -3.14 -12.37
C GLY A 303 3.21 -1.89 -11.78
N ILE A 304 2.25 -1.31 -12.50
CA ILE A 304 1.38 -0.22 -12.03
C ILE A 304 -0.08 -0.59 -12.30
N THR A 305 -0.90 -0.42 -11.28
CA THR A 305 -2.37 -0.41 -11.39
C THR A 305 -2.86 0.98 -11.00
N SER A 306 -3.75 1.58 -11.79
CA SER A 306 -4.34 2.89 -11.49
C SER A 306 -5.86 2.76 -11.39
N PHE A 307 -6.44 3.32 -10.34
CA PHE A 307 -7.87 3.25 -10.08
C PHE A 307 -8.39 4.56 -9.48
N ASP A 308 -9.50 5.09 -10.01
CA ASP A 308 -10.08 6.36 -9.56
C ASP A 308 -11.54 6.16 -9.15
N LEU A 309 -11.77 6.04 -7.83
CA LEU A 309 -13.10 5.98 -7.23
C LEU A 309 -13.91 7.26 -7.44
N SER A 310 -13.25 8.41 -7.58
CA SER A 310 -13.92 9.71 -7.68
C SER A 310 -14.50 10.02 -9.06
N SER A 311 -14.21 9.17 -10.06
CA SER A 311 -14.55 9.43 -11.46
C SER A 311 -16.01 9.12 -11.84
N ALA A 312 -16.63 8.13 -11.21
CA ALA A 312 -18.02 7.75 -11.42
C ALA A 312 -18.56 6.95 -10.22
N SER A 313 -19.86 7.03 -9.95
CA SER A 313 -20.50 6.16 -8.93
C SER A 313 -20.25 4.69 -9.21
N SER A 314 -20.22 4.28 -10.48
CA SER A 314 -19.97 2.92 -10.93
C SER A 314 -18.57 2.38 -10.63
N GLN A 315 -17.65 3.20 -10.11
CA GLN A 315 -16.35 2.74 -9.63
C GLN A 315 -16.42 2.11 -8.24
N ALA A 316 -17.50 2.32 -7.48
CA ALA A 316 -17.73 1.58 -6.24
C ALA A 316 -18.71 0.44 -6.45
N PHE A 317 -18.52 -0.65 -5.69
CA PHE A 317 -19.48 -1.74 -5.65
C PHE A 317 -20.86 -1.21 -5.24
N GLY A 318 -21.90 -1.62 -5.99
CA GLY A 318 -23.26 -1.15 -5.77
C GLY A 318 -23.49 0.35 -5.94
N GLN A 319 -22.58 1.06 -6.64
CA GLN A 319 -22.66 2.51 -6.84
C GLN A 319 -22.67 3.32 -5.54
N ASN A 320 -21.94 2.86 -4.52
CA ASN A 320 -21.97 3.41 -3.17
C ASN A 320 -21.09 4.66 -2.98
N LEU A 321 -21.31 5.69 -3.82
CA LEU A 321 -20.61 6.97 -3.74
C LEU A 321 -21.59 8.14 -3.88
N LYS A 322 -21.31 9.25 -3.20
CA LYS A 322 -22.12 10.47 -3.25
C LYS A 322 -21.66 11.36 -4.41
N PRO A 323 -22.54 11.74 -5.35
CA PRO A 323 -22.19 12.74 -6.35
C PRO A 323 -22.05 14.12 -5.71
N VAL A 324 -21.05 14.88 -6.14
CA VAL A 324 -20.80 16.27 -5.71
C VAL A 324 -20.60 17.18 -6.93
N THR A 325 -20.66 18.50 -6.69
CA THR A 325 -20.43 19.49 -7.76
C THR A 325 -19.07 19.28 -8.43
N GLY A 326 -19.00 19.52 -9.74
CA GLY A 326 -17.80 19.30 -10.55
C GLY A 326 -17.69 17.91 -11.16
N GLY A 327 -18.76 17.09 -11.10
CA GLY A 327 -18.79 15.75 -11.70
C GLY A 327 -17.92 14.74 -10.96
N LYS A 328 -17.66 14.99 -9.67
CA LYS A 328 -16.88 14.13 -8.80
C LYS A 328 -17.78 13.31 -7.89
N TYR A 329 -17.21 12.24 -7.35
CA TYR A 329 -17.86 11.34 -6.42
C TYR A 329 -17.01 11.20 -5.16
N VAL A 330 -17.67 11.25 -4.00
CA VAL A 330 -17.03 11.15 -2.69
C VAL A 330 -17.54 9.92 -1.93
N ILE A 331 -16.68 9.35 -1.08
CA ILE A 331 -17.05 8.32 -0.11
C ILE A 331 -17.83 8.99 1.01
N PHE A 332 -18.97 8.40 1.38
CA PHE A 332 -19.81 8.92 2.46
C PHE A 332 -19.09 8.91 3.80
N SER A 333 -19.16 10.03 4.52
CA SER A 333 -18.60 10.20 5.87
C SER A 333 -19.69 10.02 6.93
N GLY A 334 -19.31 9.52 8.11
CA GLY A 334 -20.21 9.37 9.26
C GLY A 334 -20.23 7.99 9.91
N ASP A 335 -19.54 6.99 9.38
CA ASP A 335 -19.34 5.70 10.06
C ASP A 335 -18.14 5.85 10.99
N VAL A 336 -18.41 6.07 12.29
CA VAL A 336 -17.43 6.40 13.32
C VAL A 336 -17.57 5.53 14.56
N SER A 337 -18.71 4.88 14.76
CA SER A 337 -19.06 4.18 15.98
C SER A 337 -20.04 3.03 15.74
N SER A 338 -20.16 2.16 16.74
CA SER A 338 -21.13 1.08 16.76
C SER A 338 -21.68 0.95 18.18
N SER A 339 -22.22 -0.22 18.52
CA SER A 339 -22.48 -0.58 19.92
C SER A 339 -21.24 -0.45 20.83
N THR A 340 -20.03 -0.47 20.26
CA THR A 340 -18.80 -0.06 20.92
C THR A 340 -18.39 1.33 20.43
N PRO A 341 -18.23 2.32 21.33
CA PRO A 341 -17.84 3.68 20.94
C PRO A 341 -16.54 3.70 20.13
N SER A 342 -16.50 4.57 19.11
CA SER A 342 -15.32 4.79 18.25
C SER A 342 -14.86 3.58 17.43
N VAL A 343 -15.75 2.60 17.21
CA VAL A 343 -15.51 1.42 16.36
C VAL A 343 -16.53 1.40 15.23
N GLN A 344 -16.06 1.53 14.00
CA GLN A 344 -16.89 1.46 12.78
C GLN A 344 -17.56 0.08 12.63
N ASP A 345 -18.79 0.04 12.14
CA ASP A 345 -19.50 -1.20 11.81
C ASP A 345 -19.92 -1.34 10.34
N GLY A 346 -19.53 -0.38 9.51
CA GLY A 346 -19.86 -0.35 8.10
C GLY A 346 -21.20 0.30 7.81
N TYR A 347 -21.92 0.86 8.78
CA TYR A 347 -23.18 1.56 8.57
C TYR A 347 -23.14 2.95 9.21
N ILE A 348 -23.85 3.90 8.61
CA ILE A 348 -24.08 5.20 9.23
C ILE A 348 -25.45 5.15 9.91
N ASP A 349 -25.48 5.17 11.23
CA ASP A 349 -26.70 4.93 11.99
C ASP A 349 -26.84 5.74 13.29
N PHE A 350 -27.70 5.24 14.19
CA PHE A 350 -27.99 5.87 15.48
C PHE A 350 -26.76 5.95 16.39
N PHE A 351 -25.87 4.96 16.36
CA PHE A 351 -24.66 4.95 17.20
C PHE A 351 -23.70 6.06 16.77
N ASP A 352 -23.50 6.25 15.48
CA ASP A 352 -22.68 7.35 14.94
C ASP A 352 -23.24 8.72 15.30
N LEU A 353 -24.54 8.91 15.06
CA LEU A 353 -25.22 10.16 15.34
C LEU A 353 -25.14 10.51 16.84
N THR A 354 -25.34 9.53 17.71
CA THR A 354 -25.27 9.73 19.16
C THR A 354 -23.84 10.06 19.61
N GLN A 355 -22.83 9.39 19.05
CA GLN A 355 -21.42 9.65 19.35
C GLN A 355 -21.05 11.10 19.00
N ILE A 356 -21.34 11.54 17.77
CA ILE A 356 -21.03 12.89 17.31
C ILE A 356 -21.84 13.92 18.10
N TYR A 357 -23.12 13.69 18.34
CA TYR A 357 -23.96 14.58 19.16
C TYR A 357 -23.38 14.80 20.56
N ASN A 358 -23.00 13.72 21.25
CA ASN A 358 -22.46 13.82 22.61
C ASN A 358 -21.12 14.57 22.63
N LEU A 359 -20.26 14.35 21.63
CA LEU A 359 -18.98 15.05 21.52
C LEU A 359 -19.16 16.54 21.20
N ASN A 360 -20.10 16.89 20.31
CA ASN A 360 -20.48 18.28 20.03
C ASN A 360 -21.01 18.98 21.30
N VAL A 361 -21.92 18.34 22.06
CA VAL A 361 -22.42 18.89 23.34
C VAL A 361 -21.28 19.14 24.34
N ASN A 362 -20.26 18.29 24.32
CA ASN A 362 -19.08 18.43 25.17
C ASN A 362 -17.99 19.33 24.54
N SER A 363 -18.24 19.94 23.38
CA SER A 363 -17.29 20.80 22.66
C SER A 363 -15.95 20.10 22.43
N ALA A 364 -15.99 18.83 22.02
CA ALA A 364 -14.78 18.06 21.75
C ALA A 364 -13.98 18.63 20.57
N TYR A 365 -12.66 18.53 20.66
CA TYR A 365 -11.72 19.03 19.66
C TYR A 365 -10.52 18.08 19.51
N GLY A 366 -9.65 18.42 18.57
CA GLY A 366 -8.47 17.67 18.17
C GLY A 366 -8.77 16.64 17.09
N TYR A 367 -7.73 15.90 16.70
CA TYR A 367 -7.81 14.89 15.66
C TYR A 367 -8.61 13.66 16.12
N GLN A 368 -9.93 13.66 15.87
CA GLN A 368 -10.85 12.59 16.28
C GLN A 368 -11.62 12.01 15.09
N ALA A 369 -12.13 10.78 15.23
CA ALA A 369 -12.96 10.15 14.20
C ALA A 369 -14.30 10.89 14.01
N SER A 370 -14.85 11.48 15.07
CA SER A 370 -16.12 12.19 15.04
C SER A 370 -16.05 13.59 14.42
N ASP A 371 -14.85 14.13 14.23
CA ASP A 371 -14.61 15.31 13.38
C ASP A 371 -14.58 14.82 11.92
N LEU A 372 -15.71 14.99 11.24
CA LEU A 372 -15.94 14.54 9.87
C LEU A 372 -15.30 15.50 8.88
N THR A 373 -15.42 16.81 9.13
CA THR A 373 -14.89 17.89 8.26
C THR A 373 -13.37 18.02 8.33
N GLY A 374 -12.76 17.52 9.41
CA GLY A 374 -11.34 17.54 9.66
C GLY A 374 -10.82 18.90 10.11
N GLU A 375 -11.68 19.79 10.59
CA GLU A 375 -11.27 21.15 10.99
C GLU A 375 -10.78 21.23 12.45
N GLY A 376 -10.73 20.10 13.15
CA GLY A 376 -10.20 19.96 14.50
C GLY A 376 -11.24 20.14 15.59
N PHE A 377 -12.52 20.24 15.23
CA PHE A 377 -13.64 20.43 16.15
C PHE A 377 -14.76 19.47 15.79
N VAL A 378 -15.41 18.88 16.81
CA VAL A 378 -16.64 18.12 16.60
C VAL A 378 -17.83 19.04 16.81
N ASP A 379 -18.53 19.40 15.74
CA ASP A 379 -19.54 20.47 15.78
C ASP A 379 -20.87 20.12 15.07
N ILE A 380 -21.69 21.15 14.83
CA ILE A 380 -23.00 20.97 14.19
C ILE A 380 -22.90 20.58 12.70
N VAL A 381 -21.82 20.93 12.01
CA VAL A 381 -21.60 20.57 10.60
C VAL A 381 -21.37 19.07 10.48
N ASP A 382 -20.58 18.47 11.38
CA ASP A 382 -20.42 17.01 11.47
C ASP A 382 -21.75 16.33 11.75
N LEU A 383 -22.53 16.88 12.68
CA LEU A 383 -23.82 16.32 13.08
C LEU A 383 -24.84 16.36 11.93
N ILE A 384 -24.86 17.44 11.15
CA ILE A 384 -25.71 17.55 9.96
C ILE A 384 -25.31 16.50 8.91
N MET A 385 -24.01 16.28 8.72
CA MET A 385 -23.51 15.30 7.75
C MET A 385 -23.90 13.88 8.12
N VAL A 386 -23.61 13.44 9.37
CA VAL A 386 -23.98 12.09 9.83
C VAL A 386 -25.50 11.90 9.82
N TYR A 387 -26.28 12.91 10.21
CA TYR A 387 -27.74 12.84 10.18
C TYR A 387 -28.28 12.61 8.77
N ASN A 388 -27.81 13.39 7.80
CA ASN A 388 -28.24 13.25 6.41
C ASN A 388 -27.90 11.87 5.84
N ASN A 389 -26.71 11.35 6.15
CA ASN A 389 -26.29 10.03 5.67
C ASN A 389 -27.01 8.87 6.37
N ASN A 390 -27.31 9.01 7.66
CA ASN A 390 -28.17 8.07 8.40
C ASN A 390 -29.58 8.01 7.80
N ILE A 391 -30.22 9.16 7.59
CA ILE A 391 -31.56 9.22 6.98
C ILE A 391 -31.59 8.58 5.58
N ASN A 392 -30.49 8.69 4.83
CA ASN A 392 -30.33 8.06 3.51
C ASN A 392 -29.97 6.56 3.56
N GLY A 393 -29.92 5.96 4.76
CA GLY A 393 -29.61 4.55 4.97
C GLY A 393 -28.24 4.16 4.42
N VAL A 394 -27.26 5.07 4.53
CA VAL A 394 -25.92 4.84 3.98
C VAL A 394 -25.20 3.78 4.81
N GLY A 395 -24.53 2.88 4.09
CA GLY A 395 -23.68 1.84 4.68
C GLY A 395 -22.87 1.16 3.58
N MET A 396 -22.01 0.24 3.97
CA MET A 396 -21.12 -0.46 3.06
C MET A 396 -21.92 -1.28 2.06
N ASN A 397 -21.43 -1.33 0.82
CA ASN A 397 -21.96 -2.22 -0.20
C ASN A 397 -20.80 -3.05 -0.73
N THR A 398 -20.88 -4.37 -0.53
CA THR A 398 -19.77 -5.29 -0.77
C THR A 398 -20.29 -6.56 -1.43
N PRO A 399 -19.45 -7.36 -2.11
CA PRO A 399 -19.89 -8.64 -2.64
C PRO A 399 -20.49 -9.61 -1.57
N PRO A 400 -19.93 -9.71 -0.34
CA PRO A 400 -20.56 -10.47 0.74
C PRO A 400 -21.89 -9.87 1.23
N ASN A 401 -22.08 -8.56 1.09
CA ASN A 401 -23.24 -7.84 1.57
C ASN A 401 -23.74 -6.82 0.52
N PRO A 402 -24.38 -7.30 -0.57
CA PRO A 402 -24.64 -6.49 -1.76
C PRO A 402 -25.78 -5.47 -1.60
N ALA A 403 -26.28 -5.24 -0.38
CA ALA A 403 -27.40 -4.34 -0.10
C ALA A 403 -27.07 -3.37 1.03
N LYS A 404 -27.46 -2.09 0.85
CA LYS A 404 -27.72 -1.18 1.97
C LYS A 404 -28.73 -1.86 2.89
N ARG A 405 -28.58 -1.67 4.20
CA ARG A 405 -29.43 -2.19 5.27
C ARG A 405 -30.88 -2.48 4.83
N PRO A 406 -31.46 -3.65 5.19
CA PRO A 406 -32.91 -3.83 5.13
C PRO A 406 -33.54 -2.86 6.14
N GLY A 407 -34.02 -1.71 5.65
CA GLY A 407 -34.65 -0.70 6.49
C GLY A 407 -34.79 0.63 5.76
N THR A 408 -35.82 0.72 4.90
CA THR A 408 -36.50 1.92 4.33
C THR A 408 -36.76 1.87 2.82
N SER A 409 -36.93 0.68 2.21
CA SER A 409 -37.74 0.65 0.98
C SER A 409 -39.21 0.84 1.38
N ASN A 410 -39.71 2.08 1.29
CA ASN A 410 -41.15 2.37 1.26
C ASN A 410 -41.80 1.89 -0.05
N VAL A 411 -41.52 0.63 -0.43
CA VAL A 411 -42.34 -0.08 -1.41
C VAL A 411 -43.42 -0.76 -0.59
N GLN A 412 -44.54 -0.05 -0.44
CA GLN A 412 -45.81 -0.65 -0.07
C GLN A 412 -46.08 -1.77 -1.09
N LEU A 413 -46.01 -3.02 -0.65
CA LEU A 413 -46.61 -4.12 -1.38
C LEU A 413 -48.12 -3.90 -1.28
N THR A 414 -48.71 -3.33 -2.32
CA THR A 414 -50.15 -3.45 -2.53
C THR A 414 -50.46 -4.90 -2.90
N GLU A 415 -51.53 -5.40 -2.30
CA GLU A 415 -52.04 -6.79 -2.26
C GLU A 415 -51.87 -7.63 -3.52
#